data_AF-A0A6L6EZV5-F1
#
_entry.id   AF-A0A6L6EZV5-F1
#
_cell.length_a   1.000
_cell.length_b   1.000
_cell.length_c   1.000
_cell.angle_alpha   90.00
_cell.angle_beta   90.00
_cell.angle_gamma   90.00
#
_symmetry.space_group_name_H-M   'P 1'
#
loop_
_entity.id
_entity.type
_entity.pdbx_description
1 polymer ?
#
loop_
_entity_poly.entity_id
_entity_poly.type
_entity_poly.pdbx_seq_one_letter_code
_entity_poly.pdbx_strand_id
1 'polypeptide(L)'
;MKSTKHSARVVGALIALTSVSMAASVMTDSVMAAPEPPTIAALFKADVVVGADMWDTVPRIMSLTLNFTDIIGVPGADSKDQSTAKAAVVAAGGAWSNIRAEACSTKPTQISHTTAVSPEQYYGVTGLAGVHNTDVVQVQMSWPVLPSSMNPTDFKITLNNGTVAPAISATVMPNFEYNERSVLILNGEFGNRLPKSDPAARYPAKVEIVADATPMMLVGPGGRLASAVGLTMTNDKTPYDTQSANPELWTGPRVIAAKITRMSTLGEGGPKPVSKNLLPNDGVAMFGKKAAQFRVRMLTVGGALSPNGVRGLYPTDYRNYFRLVARDSKGRLIPLVEAGRTYSIDGNSITVVGLADLGKKQKTYDECYQEDSENQIDIILSGSAVAAQRIAILEIPADGGGYLPLYNDGGPGNSPTPGVVYTAKSPRHSANIINGLVDPMRTTFNTARMTGSS
;
A
#
# COMPACT_ATOMS: atom_id res chain seq x y z
N MET A 1 -103.43 -1.65 -20.64
CA MET A 1 -104.10 -2.96 -20.48
C MET A 1 -103.01 -4.02 -20.51
N LYS A 2 -102.76 -4.66 -19.36
CA LYS A 2 -103.09 -6.07 -19.07
C LYS A 2 -102.21 -7.05 -19.88
N SER A 3 -101.56 -8.08 -19.35
CA SER A 3 -101.53 -8.68 -18.02
C SER A 3 -100.79 -10.02 -18.21
N THR A 4 -99.82 -10.35 -17.34
CA THR A 4 -99.66 -11.68 -16.66
C THR A 4 -99.36 -12.95 -17.47
N LYS A 5 -98.78 -14.06 -16.97
CA LYS A 5 -98.24 -14.59 -15.69
C LYS A 5 -97.66 -15.99 -16.07
N HIS A 6 -96.62 -16.52 -15.42
CA HIS A 6 -96.62 -17.60 -14.39
C HIS A 6 -95.24 -18.31 -14.49
N SER A 7 -94.55 -18.90 -13.50
CA SER A 7 -94.79 -19.40 -12.13
C SER A 7 -93.41 -19.57 -11.44
N ALA A 8 -93.19 -19.13 -10.18
CA ALA A 8 -93.33 -19.85 -8.90
C ALA A 8 -92.33 -21.00 -8.60
N ARG A 9 -91.40 -20.80 -7.63
CA ARG A 9 -91.34 -21.54 -6.34
C ARG A 9 -90.22 -21.01 -5.39
N VAL A 10 -90.55 -21.05 -4.11
CA VAL A 10 -89.84 -20.59 -2.89
C VAL A 10 -88.99 -21.75 -2.32
N VAL A 11 -87.80 -21.54 -1.75
CA VAL A 11 -87.38 -21.54 -0.30
C VAL A 11 -85.83 -21.63 -0.34
N GLY A 12 -84.96 -20.97 0.44
CA GLY A 12 -85.08 -20.01 1.54
C GLY A 12 -83.67 -19.59 2.05
N ALA A 13 -83.66 -18.50 2.85
CA ALA A 13 -82.62 -18.03 3.80
C ALA A 13 -81.23 -17.64 3.25
N LEU A 14 -80.45 -16.71 3.82
CA LEU A 14 -80.59 -15.47 4.60
C LEU A 14 -79.13 -14.94 4.68
N ILE A 15 -78.94 -13.62 4.73
CA ILE A 15 -77.77 -12.88 5.27
C ILE A 15 -76.64 -12.43 4.32
N ALA A 16 -76.43 -11.11 4.40
CA ALA A 16 -75.24 -10.27 4.19
C ALA A 16 -74.86 -9.81 2.77
N LEU A 17 -75.31 -8.58 2.46
CA LEU A 17 -74.56 -7.65 1.62
C LEU A 17 -73.23 -7.31 2.30
N THR A 18 -72.11 -7.50 1.59
CA THR A 18 -70.98 -6.57 1.67
C THR A 18 -70.38 -6.38 0.28
N SER A 19 -70.20 -5.11 -0.04
CA SER A 19 -69.71 -4.53 -1.29
C SER A 19 -68.32 -5.03 -1.69
N VAL A 20 -68.19 -5.47 -2.93
CA VAL A 20 -66.90 -5.78 -3.57
C VAL A 20 -66.22 -4.46 -3.94
N SER A 21 -65.24 -4.05 -3.15
CA SER A 21 -64.25 -3.04 -3.51
C SER A 21 -63.18 -3.67 -4.39
N MET A 22 -63.04 -3.16 -5.63
CA MET A 22 -61.89 -3.45 -6.50
C MET A 22 -60.60 -2.96 -5.82
N ALA A 23 -59.78 -3.90 -5.37
CA ALA A 23 -58.39 -3.63 -5.03
C ALA A 23 -57.55 -3.82 -6.30
N ALA A 24 -57.04 -2.72 -6.86
CA ALA A 24 -55.96 -2.76 -7.82
C ALA A 24 -54.72 -3.33 -7.10
N SER A 25 -54.32 -4.54 -7.49
CA SER A 25 -53.11 -5.18 -6.97
C SER A 25 -51.91 -4.44 -7.53
N VAL A 26 -51.31 -3.56 -6.73
CA VAL A 26 -49.98 -3.03 -7.00
C VAL A 26 -49.01 -4.17 -6.74
N MET A 27 -48.62 -4.89 -7.79
CA MET A 27 -47.45 -5.75 -7.72
C MET A 27 -46.23 -4.85 -7.58
N THR A 28 -45.73 -4.73 -6.36
CA THR A 28 -44.38 -4.22 -6.12
C THR A 28 -43.43 -5.27 -6.67
N ASP A 29 -42.90 -5.05 -7.87
CA ASP A 29 -41.67 -5.70 -8.32
C ASP A 29 -40.55 -5.23 -7.38
N SER A 30 -40.39 -5.95 -6.26
CA SER A 30 -39.16 -5.92 -5.50
C SER A 30 -38.10 -6.56 -6.38
N VAL A 31 -37.43 -5.73 -7.19
CA VAL A 31 -36.14 -6.06 -7.79
C VAL A 31 -35.23 -6.38 -6.61
N MET A 32 -35.03 -7.66 -6.32
CA MET A 32 -33.97 -8.05 -5.41
C MET A 32 -32.68 -7.57 -6.05
N ALA A 33 -32.09 -6.50 -5.49
CA ALA A 33 -30.75 -6.08 -5.86
C ALA A 33 -29.86 -7.33 -5.78
N ALA A 34 -29.10 -7.58 -6.86
CA ALA A 34 -28.11 -8.64 -6.83
C ALA A 34 -27.25 -8.46 -5.56
N PRO A 35 -26.93 -9.54 -4.82
CA PRO A 35 -26.10 -9.40 -3.63
C PRO A 35 -24.81 -8.68 -4.02
N GLU A 36 -24.48 -7.63 -3.27
CA GLU A 36 -23.25 -6.89 -3.51
C GLU A 36 -22.06 -7.86 -3.46
N PRO A 37 -21.07 -7.71 -4.35
CA PRO A 37 -19.90 -8.57 -4.31
C PRO A 37 -19.23 -8.47 -2.93
N PRO A 38 -18.59 -9.56 -2.45
CA PRO A 38 -17.93 -9.53 -1.15
C PRO A 38 -16.77 -8.51 -1.15
N THR A 39 -16.64 -7.76 -0.06
CA THR A 39 -15.53 -6.83 0.18
C THR A 39 -14.87 -7.09 1.53
N ILE A 40 -13.58 -6.79 1.62
CA ILE A 40 -12.78 -6.89 2.85
C ILE A 40 -12.52 -5.52 3.51
N ALA A 41 -13.14 -4.45 3.02
CA ALA A 41 -12.93 -3.06 3.49
C ALA A 41 -13.05 -2.91 5.01
N ALA A 42 -14.05 -3.54 5.63
CA ALA A 42 -14.27 -3.47 7.07
C ALA A 42 -13.09 -4.05 7.89
N LEU A 43 -12.34 -5.00 7.33
CA LEU A 43 -11.17 -5.58 8.00
C LEU A 43 -10.02 -4.57 8.10
N PHE A 44 -9.87 -3.69 7.10
CA PHE A 44 -8.85 -2.64 7.11
C PHE A 44 -9.22 -1.42 7.97
N LYS A 45 -10.50 -1.29 8.34
CA LYS A 45 -10.98 -0.28 9.31
C LYS A 45 -10.94 -0.79 10.75
N ALA A 46 -10.55 -2.05 10.99
CA ALA A 46 -10.48 -2.58 12.33
C ALA A 46 -9.33 -1.93 13.12
N ASP A 47 -9.64 -1.47 14.34
CA ASP A 47 -8.66 -0.87 15.25
C ASP A 47 -7.74 -1.93 15.87
N VAL A 48 -6.81 -2.41 15.04
CA VAL A 48 -5.79 -3.38 15.41
C VAL A 48 -4.44 -2.80 14.98
N VAL A 49 -3.68 -2.35 15.96
CA VAL A 49 -2.31 -1.86 15.82
C VAL A 49 -1.47 -2.66 16.80
N VAL A 50 -0.47 -3.38 16.32
CA VAL A 50 0.26 -4.34 17.17
C VAL A 50 1.75 -4.18 16.92
N GLY A 51 2.50 -3.72 17.91
CA GLY A 51 3.93 -3.54 17.77
C GLY A 51 4.33 -2.64 16.60
N ALA A 52 3.45 -1.71 16.21
CA ALA A 52 3.65 -0.87 15.05
C ALA A 52 4.73 0.15 15.28
N ASP A 53 5.57 0.36 14.27
CA ASP A 53 6.70 1.25 14.36
C ASP A 53 6.24 2.72 14.39
N MET A 54 6.71 3.45 15.41
CA MET A 54 6.75 4.91 15.41
C MET A 54 8.11 5.35 14.87
N TRP A 55 8.07 6.41 14.06
CA TRP A 55 9.21 6.96 13.33
C TRP A 55 9.68 8.31 13.89
N ASP A 56 8.94 8.86 14.85
CA ASP A 56 9.32 10.03 15.61
C ASP A 56 8.71 9.98 17.02
N THR A 57 9.24 10.78 17.92
CA THR A 57 8.74 10.92 19.30
C THR A 57 7.51 11.83 19.39
N VAL A 58 7.14 12.50 18.29
CA VAL A 58 5.97 13.38 18.19
C VAL A 58 5.12 13.05 16.96
N PRO A 59 3.79 13.25 17.01
CA PRO A 59 2.92 13.03 15.85
C PRO A 59 3.14 14.13 14.81
N ARG A 60 3.42 13.72 13.57
CA ARG A 60 3.54 14.61 12.40
C ARG A 60 3.32 13.84 11.11
N ILE A 61 3.03 14.56 10.05
CA ILE A 61 3.20 14.04 8.68
C ILE A 61 4.70 14.05 8.39
N MET A 62 5.23 12.95 7.87
CA MET A 62 6.62 12.80 7.46
C MET A 62 6.82 13.09 5.98
N SER A 63 5.81 12.83 5.16
CA SER A 63 5.89 13.00 3.71
C SER A 63 4.50 12.99 3.06
N LEU A 64 4.41 13.67 1.90
CA LEU A 64 3.30 13.71 0.96
C LEU A 64 3.87 13.51 -0.43
N THR A 65 3.29 12.62 -1.23
CA THR A 65 3.74 12.40 -2.61
C THR A 65 2.60 11.96 -3.52
N LEU A 66 2.68 12.35 -4.80
CA LEU A 66 2.00 11.62 -5.86
C LEU A 66 2.83 10.38 -6.16
N ASN A 67 2.24 9.21 -6.13
CA ASN A 67 2.93 7.98 -6.52
C ASN A 67 2.81 7.80 -8.03
N PHE A 68 1.59 7.70 -8.52
CA PHE A 68 1.29 7.45 -9.93
C PHE A 68 -0.15 7.87 -10.25
N THR A 69 -0.44 7.99 -11.54
CA THR A 69 -1.76 8.38 -12.05
C THR A 69 -2.45 7.27 -12.83
N ASP A 70 -3.78 7.34 -12.87
CA ASP A 70 -4.69 6.64 -13.79
C ASP A 70 -4.75 5.09 -13.74
N ILE A 71 -3.91 4.41 -12.96
CA ILE A 71 -3.82 2.93 -12.99
C ILE A 71 -4.61 2.21 -11.91
N ILE A 72 -5.47 2.91 -11.16
CA ILE A 72 -6.40 2.30 -10.18
C ILE A 72 -7.84 2.35 -10.69
N GLY A 73 -8.49 1.20 -10.80
CA GLY A 73 -9.85 1.07 -11.34
C GLY A 73 -9.88 0.98 -12.87
N VAL A 74 -8.85 0.41 -13.50
CA VAL A 74 -8.71 0.33 -14.97
C VAL A 74 -9.66 -0.72 -15.54
N PRO A 75 -10.69 -0.33 -16.31
CA PRO A 75 -11.66 -1.28 -16.85
C PRO A 75 -10.99 -2.30 -17.78
N GLY A 76 -11.25 -3.59 -17.54
CA GLY A 76 -10.70 -4.68 -18.34
C GLY A 76 -9.26 -5.10 -17.99
N ALA A 77 -8.62 -4.48 -17.00
CA ALA A 77 -7.26 -4.87 -16.57
C ALA A 77 -7.17 -6.31 -16.06
N ASP A 78 -8.26 -6.87 -15.53
CA ASP A 78 -8.39 -8.26 -15.06
C ASP A 78 -9.05 -9.19 -16.08
N SER A 79 -9.16 -8.76 -17.35
CA SER A 79 -9.68 -9.60 -18.42
C SER A 79 -8.90 -10.92 -18.52
N LYS A 80 -9.63 -12.02 -18.68
CA LYS A 80 -9.04 -13.35 -18.89
C LYS A 80 -8.33 -13.45 -20.24
N ASP A 81 -8.71 -12.62 -21.21
CA ASP A 81 -7.94 -12.42 -22.43
C ASP A 81 -6.81 -11.42 -22.15
N GLN A 82 -5.59 -11.95 -22.12
CA GLN A 82 -4.38 -11.19 -21.82
C GLN A 82 -4.16 -10.03 -22.81
N SER A 83 -4.59 -10.17 -24.07
CA SER A 83 -4.43 -9.12 -25.07
C SER A 83 -5.35 -7.93 -24.78
N THR A 84 -6.59 -8.20 -24.38
CA THR A 84 -7.53 -7.19 -23.87
C THR A 84 -7.00 -6.52 -22.59
N ALA A 85 -6.54 -7.30 -21.61
CA ALA A 85 -6.00 -6.76 -20.37
C ALA A 85 -4.80 -5.83 -20.64
N LYS A 86 -3.86 -6.28 -21.47
CA LYS A 86 -2.72 -5.47 -21.91
C LYS A 86 -3.15 -4.17 -22.58
N ALA A 87 -4.10 -4.24 -23.51
CA ALA A 87 -4.59 -3.05 -24.21
C ALA A 87 -5.20 -2.03 -23.24
N ALA A 88 -6.02 -2.49 -22.28
CA ALA A 88 -6.61 -1.64 -21.26
C ALA A 88 -5.56 -0.95 -20.37
N VAL A 89 -4.60 -1.72 -19.86
CA VAL A 89 -3.51 -1.22 -19.01
C VAL A 89 -2.66 -0.19 -19.75
N VAL A 90 -2.27 -0.48 -20.99
CA VAL A 90 -1.47 0.43 -21.81
C VAL A 90 -2.25 1.69 -22.17
N ALA A 91 -3.57 1.59 -22.42
CA ALA A 91 -4.42 2.75 -22.68
C ALA A 91 -4.55 3.67 -21.45
N ALA A 92 -4.56 3.10 -20.24
CA ALA A 92 -4.44 3.86 -19.00
C ALA A 92 -3.00 4.36 -18.73
N GLY A 93 -2.03 4.00 -19.57
CA GLY A 93 -0.59 4.29 -19.47
C GLY A 93 0.13 3.58 -18.32
N GLY A 94 -0.42 2.46 -17.85
CA GLY A 94 0.31 1.50 -17.04
C GLY A 94 1.32 0.70 -17.84
N ALA A 95 2.27 0.07 -17.14
CA ALA A 95 3.21 -0.85 -17.76
C ALA A 95 2.63 -2.26 -17.90
N TRP A 96 3.06 -2.95 -18.96
CA TRP A 96 2.80 -4.37 -19.16
C TRP A 96 4.12 -5.10 -19.41
N SER A 97 4.62 -5.82 -18.40
CA SER A 97 5.82 -6.63 -18.52
C SER A 97 5.54 -7.88 -19.37
N ASN A 98 6.40 -8.14 -20.36
CA ASN A 98 6.35 -9.38 -21.12
C ASN A 98 7.13 -10.45 -20.36
N ILE A 99 6.41 -11.39 -19.76
CA ILE A 99 6.99 -12.51 -19.01
C ILE A 99 6.88 -13.76 -19.87
N ARG A 100 8.01 -14.42 -20.08
CA ARG A 100 8.05 -15.70 -20.77
C ARG A 100 7.65 -16.82 -19.80
N ALA A 101 7.00 -17.86 -20.30
CA ALA A 101 6.52 -18.95 -19.44
C ALA A 101 7.68 -19.64 -18.69
N GLU A 102 8.84 -19.76 -19.31
CA GLU A 102 10.04 -20.35 -18.72
C GLU A 102 10.73 -19.47 -17.67
N ALA A 103 10.38 -18.17 -17.61
CA ALA A 103 10.90 -17.25 -16.59
C ALA A 103 10.18 -17.39 -15.24
N CYS A 104 9.19 -18.27 -15.15
CA CYS A 104 8.40 -18.49 -13.95
C CYS A 104 8.26 -19.97 -13.59
N SER A 105 8.37 -20.27 -12.30
CA SER A 105 8.05 -21.58 -11.72
C SER A 105 6.56 -21.82 -11.60
N THR A 106 5.75 -20.76 -11.68
CA THR A 106 4.29 -20.80 -11.68
C THR A 106 3.73 -20.10 -12.91
N LYS A 107 2.46 -20.33 -13.23
CA LYS A 107 1.81 -19.62 -14.33
C LYS A 107 1.75 -18.12 -14.00
N PRO A 108 2.27 -17.22 -14.87
CA PRO A 108 2.14 -15.78 -14.67
C PRO A 108 0.69 -15.37 -14.45
N THR A 109 0.48 -14.48 -13.49
CA THR A 109 -0.82 -13.88 -13.19
C THR A 109 -0.80 -12.41 -13.58
N GLN A 110 -1.94 -11.73 -13.50
CA GLN A 110 -2.04 -10.30 -13.87
C GLN A 110 -0.97 -9.45 -13.16
N ILE A 111 -0.76 -9.67 -11.86
CA ILE A 111 0.22 -8.94 -11.05
C ILE A 111 1.67 -9.13 -11.51
N SER A 112 1.97 -10.23 -12.20
CA SER A 112 3.29 -10.44 -12.80
C SER A 112 3.51 -9.48 -13.98
N HIS A 113 2.43 -9.11 -14.66
CA HIS A 113 2.48 -8.24 -15.84
C HIS A 113 2.31 -6.77 -15.52
N THR A 114 1.55 -6.40 -14.50
CA THR A 114 1.20 -5.00 -14.23
C THR A 114 0.85 -4.76 -12.77
N THR A 115 0.99 -3.50 -12.34
CA THR A 115 0.50 -2.98 -11.06
C THR A 115 -0.85 -2.26 -11.19
N ALA A 116 -1.42 -2.22 -12.40
CA ALA A 116 -2.76 -1.68 -12.60
C ALA A 116 -3.84 -2.56 -11.95
N VAL A 117 -4.80 -1.91 -11.30
CA VAL A 117 -5.86 -2.55 -10.52
C VAL A 117 -7.20 -2.41 -11.24
N SER A 118 -7.97 -3.49 -11.39
CA SER A 118 -9.32 -3.44 -11.98
C SER A 118 -10.36 -2.83 -11.03
N PRO A 119 -11.52 -2.35 -11.52
CA PRO A 119 -12.62 -1.90 -10.67
C PRO A 119 -13.06 -2.96 -9.65
N GLU A 120 -13.09 -4.23 -10.04
CA GLU A 120 -13.50 -5.36 -9.21
C GLU A 120 -12.49 -5.61 -8.07
N GLN A 121 -11.19 -5.56 -8.38
CA GLN A 121 -10.13 -5.67 -7.38
C GLN A 121 -10.18 -4.49 -6.40
N TYR A 122 -10.38 -3.27 -6.91
CA TYR A 122 -10.48 -2.07 -6.09
C TYR A 122 -11.71 -2.10 -5.16
N TYR A 123 -12.87 -2.50 -5.69
CA TYR A 123 -14.08 -2.71 -4.90
C TYR A 123 -13.88 -3.78 -3.81
N GLY A 124 -13.21 -4.89 -4.16
CA GLY A 124 -12.91 -5.96 -3.21
C GLY A 124 -12.16 -5.47 -1.96
N VAL A 125 -11.27 -4.49 -2.12
CA VAL A 125 -10.46 -3.91 -1.03
C VAL A 125 -11.16 -2.74 -0.32
N THR A 126 -11.84 -1.87 -1.06
CA THR A 126 -12.34 -0.59 -0.54
C THR A 126 -13.85 -0.55 -0.29
N GLY A 127 -14.61 -1.45 -0.93
CA GLY A 127 -16.08 -1.43 -0.93
C GLY A 127 -16.67 -0.34 -1.84
N LEU A 128 -15.86 0.36 -2.62
CA LEU A 128 -16.30 1.47 -3.47
C LEU A 128 -16.44 1.01 -4.93
N ALA A 129 -17.65 1.11 -5.47
CA ALA A 129 -17.97 0.80 -6.86
C ALA A 129 -17.86 2.04 -7.75
N GLY A 130 -17.72 1.83 -9.06
CA GLY A 130 -17.71 2.92 -10.06
C GLY A 130 -16.46 3.80 -10.04
N VAL A 131 -15.38 3.34 -9.40
CA VAL A 131 -14.11 4.05 -9.36
C VAL A 131 -13.26 3.64 -10.56
N HIS A 132 -12.82 4.61 -11.34
CA HIS A 132 -12.09 4.39 -12.58
C HIS A 132 -10.90 5.33 -12.71
N ASN A 133 -9.77 4.79 -13.18
CA ASN A 133 -8.54 5.50 -13.53
C ASN A 133 -8.15 6.59 -12.51
N THR A 134 -8.12 6.23 -11.23
CA THR A 134 -7.73 7.16 -10.17
C THR A 134 -6.23 7.15 -9.94
N ASP A 135 -5.76 8.26 -9.39
CA ASP A 135 -4.38 8.47 -8.96
C ASP A 135 -4.17 7.95 -7.55
N VAL A 136 -2.90 7.81 -7.17
CA VAL A 136 -2.49 7.44 -5.82
C VAL A 136 -1.63 8.52 -5.21
N VAL A 137 -2.07 9.00 -4.05
CA VAL A 137 -1.27 9.84 -3.14
C VAL A 137 -0.93 9.06 -1.90
N GLN A 138 0.33 9.11 -1.50
CA GLN A 138 0.81 8.48 -0.26
C GLN A 138 1.05 9.58 0.78
N VAL A 139 0.49 9.40 1.98
CA VAL A 139 0.80 10.23 3.16
C VAL A 139 1.46 9.34 4.21
N GLN A 140 2.62 9.76 4.72
CA GLN A 140 3.36 8.99 5.73
C GLN A 140 3.28 9.72 7.06
N MET A 141 2.88 9.00 8.11
CA MET A 141 2.74 9.53 9.46
C MET A 141 3.90 9.06 10.34
N SER A 142 4.32 9.89 11.29
CA SER A 142 5.34 9.47 12.25
C SER A 142 4.83 8.44 13.25
N TRP A 143 3.53 8.45 13.53
CA TRP A 143 2.85 7.49 14.39
C TRP A 143 1.82 6.71 13.58
N PRO A 144 1.55 5.44 13.90
CA PRO A 144 0.54 4.66 13.22
C PRO A 144 -0.86 5.28 13.37
N VAL A 145 -1.69 5.20 12.32
CA VAL A 145 -3.08 5.63 12.36
C VAL A 145 -3.94 4.64 13.14
N LEU A 146 -4.99 5.13 13.80
CA LEU A 146 -6.10 4.31 14.26
C LEU A 146 -7.05 4.07 13.08
N PRO A 147 -7.11 2.87 12.47
CA PRO A 147 -7.73 2.70 11.15
C PRO A 147 -9.20 3.09 11.05
N SER A 148 -10.01 2.91 12.11
CA SER A 148 -11.43 3.28 12.10
C SER A 148 -11.66 4.80 12.04
N SER A 149 -10.68 5.59 12.48
CA SER A 149 -10.75 7.06 12.50
C SER A 149 -10.35 7.71 11.18
N MET A 150 -9.78 6.96 10.24
CA MET A 150 -9.31 7.53 8.97
C MET A 150 -10.42 7.53 7.94
N ASN A 151 -10.72 8.68 7.36
CA ASN A 151 -11.71 8.87 6.30
C ASN A 151 -11.14 9.77 5.19
N PRO A 152 -11.67 9.68 3.95
CA PRO A 152 -11.22 10.54 2.86
C PRO A 152 -11.42 12.03 3.16
N THR A 153 -12.45 12.36 3.95
CA THR A 153 -12.82 13.72 4.36
C THR A 153 -11.83 14.37 5.34
N ASP A 154 -10.99 13.58 6.01
CA ASP A 154 -9.92 14.10 6.87
C ASP A 154 -8.84 14.84 6.06
N PHE A 155 -8.73 14.58 4.75
CA PHE A 155 -7.62 15.06 3.93
C PHE A 155 -8.04 16.21 3.01
N LYS A 156 -7.54 17.41 3.30
CA LYS A 156 -7.60 18.52 2.37
C LYS A 156 -6.33 18.55 1.52
N ILE A 157 -6.42 18.03 0.29
CA ILE A 157 -5.32 18.02 -0.67
C ILE A 157 -5.39 19.26 -1.55
N THR A 158 -4.40 20.15 -1.42
CA THR A 158 -4.24 21.30 -2.31
C THR A 158 -3.23 20.98 -3.39
N LEU A 159 -3.61 21.22 -4.64
CA LEU A 159 -2.77 21.00 -5.81
C LEU A 159 -1.85 22.19 -6.07
N ASN A 160 -0.85 22.00 -6.92
CA ASN A 160 0.14 23.02 -7.29
C ASN A 160 -0.46 24.28 -7.93
N ASN A 161 -1.67 24.20 -8.51
CA ASN A 161 -2.41 25.35 -9.04
C ASN A 161 -3.33 26.04 -7.99
N GLY A 162 -3.30 25.59 -6.73
CA GLY A 162 -4.10 26.12 -5.63
C GLY A 162 -5.50 25.55 -5.50
N THR A 163 -5.96 24.69 -6.40
CA THR A 163 -7.27 24.02 -6.25
C THR A 163 -7.21 22.92 -5.20
N VAL A 164 -8.37 22.59 -4.61
CA VAL A 164 -8.49 21.47 -3.67
C VAL A 164 -9.10 20.27 -4.39
N ALA A 165 -8.46 19.10 -4.27
CA ALA A 165 -8.94 17.85 -4.83
C ALA A 165 -9.47 16.94 -3.71
N PRO A 166 -10.70 16.40 -3.82
CA PRO A 166 -11.22 15.47 -2.83
C PRO A 166 -10.57 14.09 -2.99
N ALA A 167 -10.30 13.43 -1.86
CA ALA A 167 -10.02 12.01 -1.86
C ALA A 167 -11.32 11.21 -1.99
N ILE A 168 -11.33 10.20 -2.85
CA ILE A 168 -12.40 9.23 -3.03
C ILE A 168 -12.30 8.13 -1.95
N SER A 169 -11.07 7.73 -1.61
CA SER A 169 -10.82 6.73 -0.58
C SER A 169 -9.58 7.08 0.25
N ALA A 170 -9.53 6.51 1.46
CA ALA A 170 -8.38 6.53 2.35
C ALA A 170 -8.24 5.16 3.01
N THR A 171 -7.10 4.51 2.80
CA THR A 171 -6.85 3.13 3.22
C THR A 171 -5.41 2.91 3.70
N VAL A 172 -5.22 1.86 4.48
CA VAL A 172 -3.90 1.38 4.92
C VAL A 172 -3.35 0.30 3.99
N MET A 173 -4.14 -0.27 3.08
CA MET A 173 -3.66 -1.20 2.04
C MET A 173 -2.75 -0.43 1.05
N PRO A 174 -1.56 -0.95 0.65
CA PRO A 174 -1.05 -2.31 0.83
C PRO A 174 -0.37 -2.61 2.18
N ASN A 175 -0.17 -1.63 3.05
CA ASN A 175 0.44 -1.75 4.39
C ASN A 175 -0.54 -2.41 5.39
N PHE A 176 -0.98 -3.62 5.05
CA PHE A 176 -2.05 -4.32 5.75
C PHE A 176 -1.60 -4.98 7.05
N GLU A 177 -0.29 -5.11 7.26
CA GLU A 177 0.27 -5.72 8.44
C GLU A 177 0.05 -4.87 9.69
N TYR A 178 -0.19 -5.51 10.83
CA TYR A 178 -0.62 -4.81 12.04
C TYR A 178 0.48 -3.93 12.65
N ASN A 179 1.75 -4.19 12.30
CA ASN A 179 2.89 -3.38 12.69
C ASN A 179 3.24 -2.25 11.69
N GLU A 180 2.48 -2.10 10.59
CA GLU A 180 2.86 -1.22 9.47
C GLU A 180 1.96 0.01 9.22
N ARG A 181 1.09 0.32 10.19
CA ARG A 181 -0.01 1.29 10.07
C ARG A 181 0.37 2.78 9.95
N SER A 182 1.59 3.10 9.54
CA SER A 182 2.10 4.47 9.42
C SER A 182 1.97 5.06 8.01
N VAL A 183 1.57 4.25 7.03
CA VAL A 183 1.46 4.65 5.63
C VAL A 183 0.01 4.62 5.17
N LEU A 184 -0.44 5.75 4.63
CA LEU A 184 -1.82 5.98 4.22
C LEU A 184 -1.85 6.20 2.71
N ILE A 185 -2.81 5.54 2.06
CA ILE A 185 -3.04 5.61 0.63
C ILE A 185 -4.35 6.32 0.38
N LEU A 186 -4.30 7.39 -0.42
CA LEU A 186 -5.44 8.15 -0.89
C LEU A 186 -5.63 7.92 -2.38
N ASN A 187 -6.86 7.66 -2.81
CA ASN A 187 -7.23 7.59 -4.22
C ASN A 187 -8.12 8.76 -4.61
N GLY A 188 -7.95 9.28 -5.82
CA GLY A 188 -8.67 10.47 -6.31
C GLY A 188 -8.07 10.99 -7.61
N GLU A 189 -8.44 12.20 -8.02
CA GLU A 189 -7.82 12.90 -9.14
C GLU A 189 -6.85 13.95 -8.59
N PHE A 190 -5.58 13.61 -8.53
CA PHE A 190 -4.55 14.40 -7.86
C PHE A 190 -3.48 14.92 -8.81
N GLY A 191 -3.29 14.31 -9.98
CA GLY A 191 -2.21 14.70 -10.87
C GLY A 191 -2.38 14.32 -12.33
N ASN A 192 -1.30 14.50 -13.08
CA ASN A 192 -1.17 14.07 -14.46
C ASN A 192 0.30 13.75 -14.76
N ARG A 193 0.55 13.20 -15.95
CA ARG A 193 1.89 12.72 -16.37
C ARG A 193 2.74 13.80 -17.06
N LEU A 194 2.64 15.03 -16.57
CA LEU A 194 3.41 16.15 -17.08
C LEU A 194 4.53 16.51 -16.09
N PRO A 195 5.72 16.88 -16.59
CA PRO A 195 6.79 17.39 -15.74
C PRO A 195 6.39 18.77 -15.17
N LYS A 196 6.93 19.15 -14.01
CA LYS A 196 6.67 20.46 -13.37
C LYS A 196 6.97 21.67 -14.24
N SER A 197 7.86 21.53 -15.22
CA SER A 197 8.17 22.59 -16.19
C SER A 197 7.01 22.87 -17.15
N ASP A 198 6.06 21.96 -17.27
CA ASP A 198 4.84 22.16 -18.05
C ASP A 198 3.81 22.96 -17.23
N PRO A 199 3.26 24.07 -17.76
CA PRO A 199 2.28 24.89 -17.05
C PRO A 199 0.95 24.16 -16.76
N ALA A 200 0.65 23.06 -17.47
CA ALA A 200 -0.52 22.23 -17.23
C ALA A 200 -0.26 21.09 -16.23
N ALA A 201 0.95 20.98 -15.67
CA ALA A 201 1.26 19.98 -14.67
C ALA A 201 0.35 20.09 -13.45
N ARG A 202 -0.16 18.94 -13.00
CA ARG A 202 -1.04 18.81 -11.84
C ARG A 202 -0.38 17.83 -10.86
N TYR A 203 -0.22 18.22 -9.61
CA TYR A 203 0.26 17.34 -8.54
C TYR A 203 -0.12 17.88 -7.16
N PRO A 204 -0.24 17.02 -6.12
CA PRO A 204 -0.48 17.44 -4.74
C PRO A 204 0.69 18.27 -4.21
N ALA A 205 0.41 19.52 -3.85
CA ALA A 205 1.41 20.44 -3.31
C ALA A 205 1.33 20.60 -1.79
N LYS A 206 0.16 20.33 -1.20
CA LYS A 206 -0.04 20.40 0.25
C LYS A 206 -1.12 19.42 0.69
N VAL A 207 -0.93 18.85 1.88
CA VAL A 207 -1.97 18.15 2.63
C VAL A 207 -2.16 18.85 3.97
N GLU A 208 -3.42 18.94 4.39
CA GLU A 208 -3.83 19.34 5.72
C GLU A 208 -4.81 18.29 6.25
N ILE A 209 -4.58 17.82 7.47
CA ILE A 209 -5.58 17.00 8.17
C ILE A 209 -6.58 17.95 8.81
N VAL A 210 -7.84 17.88 8.40
CA VAL A 210 -8.91 18.79 8.84
C VAL A 210 -9.82 18.11 9.86
N ALA A 211 -10.52 18.92 10.66
CA ALA A 211 -11.55 18.40 11.54
C ALA A 211 -12.82 18.06 10.74
N ASP A 212 -13.39 16.90 11.01
CA ASP A 212 -14.74 16.53 10.59
C ASP A 212 -15.51 15.84 11.75
N ALA A 213 -16.59 15.12 11.45
CA ALA A 213 -17.39 14.41 12.44
C ALA A 213 -16.66 13.21 13.09
N THR A 214 -15.60 12.71 12.45
CA THR A 214 -14.81 11.55 12.85
C THR A 214 -13.32 11.85 12.71
N PRO A 215 -12.75 12.73 13.56
CA PRO A 215 -11.39 13.21 13.38
C PRO A 215 -10.37 12.07 13.33
N MET A 216 -9.47 12.10 12.36
CA MET A 216 -8.36 11.16 12.28
C MET A 216 -7.50 11.18 13.56
N MET A 217 -7.24 9.99 14.09
CA MET A 217 -6.45 9.73 15.29
C MET A 217 -5.19 8.91 14.98
N LEU A 218 -4.11 9.22 15.69
CA LEU A 218 -2.86 8.47 15.69
C LEU A 218 -2.69 7.74 17.02
N VAL A 219 -2.07 6.57 16.97
CA VAL A 219 -1.71 5.77 18.15
C VAL A 219 -0.27 6.08 18.52
N GLY A 220 -0.08 6.72 19.66
CA GLY A 220 1.21 7.08 20.24
C GLY A 220 1.69 6.12 21.33
N PRO A 221 2.71 6.50 22.11
CA PRO A 221 3.29 5.66 23.16
C PRO A 221 2.25 5.11 24.15
N GLY A 222 2.35 3.81 24.45
CA GLY A 222 1.43 3.12 25.37
C GLY A 222 -0.01 3.01 24.85
N GLY A 223 -0.23 3.12 23.53
CA GLY A 223 -1.55 3.06 22.92
C GLY A 223 -2.37 4.35 23.09
N ARG A 224 -1.76 5.45 23.53
CA ARG A 224 -2.44 6.73 23.73
C ARG A 224 -2.84 7.34 22.39
N LEU A 225 -4.08 7.79 22.26
CA LEU A 225 -4.56 8.44 21.05
C LEU A 225 -4.17 9.92 21.03
N ALA A 226 -3.75 10.40 19.86
CA ALA A 226 -3.50 11.81 19.57
C ALA A 226 -4.25 12.21 18.30
N SER A 227 -4.88 13.39 18.29
CA SER A 227 -5.54 13.88 17.09
C SER A 227 -4.51 14.28 16.03
N ALA A 228 -4.78 13.94 14.77
CA ALA A 228 -3.98 14.36 13.62
C ALA A 228 -4.43 15.73 13.06
N VAL A 229 -5.55 16.29 13.53
CA VAL A 229 -6.11 17.55 13.03
C VAL A 229 -5.09 18.68 13.15
N GLY A 230 -4.93 19.45 12.09
CA GLY A 230 -4.00 20.57 11.99
C GLY A 230 -2.59 20.18 11.55
N LEU A 231 -2.27 18.88 11.44
CA LEU A 231 -1.01 18.46 10.83
C LEU A 231 -1.00 18.80 9.34
N THR A 232 0.14 19.29 8.85
CA THR A 232 0.32 19.68 7.45
C THR A 232 1.68 19.27 6.90
N MET A 233 1.74 19.08 5.59
CA MET A 233 2.95 18.80 4.84
C MET A 233 2.84 19.44 3.45
N THR A 234 3.96 19.94 2.94
CA THR A 234 4.08 20.43 1.56
C THR A 234 4.92 19.48 0.72
N ASN A 235 4.62 19.44 -0.57
CA ASN A 235 5.36 18.69 -1.56
C ASN A 235 5.62 19.60 -2.77
N ASP A 236 6.83 19.52 -3.31
CA ASP A 236 7.23 20.23 -4.51
C ASP A 236 7.71 19.27 -5.60
N LYS A 237 7.39 17.97 -5.53
CA LYS A 237 7.88 16.96 -6.48
C LYS A 237 6.73 16.25 -7.19
N THR A 238 6.99 15.84 -8.41
CA THR A 238 6.15 14.89 -9.16
C THR A 238 7.02 13.73 -9.65
N PRO A 239 6.51 12.49 -9.63
CA PRO A 239 7.21 11.34 -10.19
C PRO A 239 7.35 11.43 -11.72
N TYR A 240 6.74 12.40 -12.39
CA TYR A 240 6.79 12.57 -13.84
C TYR A 240 7.73 13.68 -14.31
N ASP A 241 8.59 14.19 -13.42
CA ASP A 241 9.59 15.19 -13.78
C ASP A 241 10.62 14.61 -14.77
N THR A 242 11.11 15.49 -15.65
CA THR A 242 12.21 15.18 -16.55
C THR A 242 13.44 14.75 -15.74
N GLN A 243 13.99 13.59 -16.06
CA GLN A 243 15.13 13.05 -15.33
C GLN A 243 16.39 13.87 -15.58
N SER A 244 16.95 14.40 -14.49
CA SER A 244 18.26 15.04 -14.51
C SER A 244 19.36 14.05 -14.89
N ALA A 245 20.45 14.54 -15.49
CA ALA A 245 21.66 13.74 -15.65
C ALA A 245 22.33 13.41 -14.29
N ASN A 246 22.07 14.20 -13.25
CA ASN A 246 22.53 13.92 -11.89
C ASN A 246 21.52 13.01 -11.15
N PRO A 247 21.89 11.76 -10.78
CA PRO A 247 21.01 10.84 -10.09
C PRO A 247 20.59 11.29 -8.68
N GLU A 248 21.27 12.25 -8.06
CA GLU A 248 20.84 12.82 -6.78
C GLU A 248 19.57 13.69 -6.91
N LEU A 249 19.29 14.18 -8.13
CA LEU A 249 18.17 15.05 -8.44
C LEU A 249 16.95 14.30 -9.01
N TRP A 250 17.02 12.97 -9.16
CA TRP A 250 15.85 12.20 -9.61
C TRP A 250 14.69 12.29 -8.61
N THR A 251 13.48 12.13 -9.12
CA THR A 251 12.24 12.43 -8.39
C THR A 251 11.41 11.22 -8.01
N GLY A 252 11.87 10.01 -8.33
CA GLY A 252 11.19 8.77 -7.98
C GLY A 252 11.21 8.45 -6.48
N PRO A 253 10.87 7.21 -6.12
CA PRO A 253 10.63 6.84 -4.72
C PRO A 253 11.89 6.92 -3.87
N ARG A 254 11.72 7.09 -2.56
CA ARG A 254 12.81 7.30 -1.59
C ARG A 254 12.55 6.56 -0.29
N VAL A 255 13.61 6.39 0.49
CA VAL A 255 13.54 6.08 1.92
C VAL A 255 13.54 7.39 2.69
N ILE A 256 12.53 7.61 3.54
CA ILE A 256 12.40 8.83 4.37
C ILE A 256 12.80 8.60 5.82
N ALA A 257 12.80 7.35 6.27
CA ALA A 257 13.29 6.96 7.58
C ALA A 257 13.76 5.50 7.55
N ALA A 258 14.66 5.16 8.46
CA ALA A 258 15.06 3.78 8.72
C ALA A 258 15.28 3.59 10.22
N LYS A 259 15.00 2.39 10.72
CA LYS A 259 15.13 2.08 12.15
C LYS A 259 15.69 0.70 12.35
N ILE A 260 16.74 0.59 13.16
CA ILE A 260 17.31 -0.70 13.56
C ILE A 260 16.68 -1.16 14.87
N THR A 261 16.17 -2.40 14.90
CA THR A 261 15.66 -3.03 16.12
C THR A 261 16.19 -4.46 16.25
N ARG A 262 16.03 -5.06 17.43
CA ARG A 262 16.07 -6.52 17.52
C ARG A 262 14.94 -7.10 16.65
N MET A 263 15.19 -8.24 16.03
CA MET A 263 14.15 -8.90 15.25
C MET A 263 12.99 -9.31 16.18
N SER A 264 11.76 -9.02 15.76
CA SER A 264 10.55 -9.37 16.48
C SER A 264 9.46 -9.65 15.46
N THR A 265 8.68 -10.70 15.67
CA THR A 265 7.53 -11.04 14.83
C THR A 265 6.22 -10.46 15.38
N LEU A 266 6.31 -9.51 16.32
CA LEU A 266 5.14 -8.88 16.92
C LEU A 266 4.44 -8.00 15.88
N GLY A 267 3.19 -8.34 15.59
CA GLY A 267 2.36 -7.61 14.63
C GLY A 267 2.59 -8.01 13.17
N GLU A 268 3.52 -8.93 12.90
CA GLU A 268 3.62 -9.58 11.59
C GLU A 268 2.34 -10.41 11.38
N GLY A 269 1.58 -10.11 10.35
CA GLY A 269 0.21 -10.59 10.21
C GLY A 269 -0.78 -9.51 9.81
N GLY A 270 -1.90 -9.93 9.23
CA GLY A 270 -2.97 -9.02 8.83
C GLY A 270 -4.31 -9.72 8.65
N PRO A 271 -5.26 -9.05 7.98
CA PRO A 271 -6.55 -9.65 7.63
C PRO A 271 -6.39 -10.96 6.85
N LYS A 272 -6.99 -12.04 7.37
CA LYS A 272 -6.87 -13.43 6.82
C LYS A 272 -7.04 -13.53 5.30
N PRO A 273 -8.03 -12.86 4.64
CA PRO A 273 -8.19 -12.96 3.19
C PRO A 273 -6.97 -12.53 2.38
N VAL A 274 -6.19 -11.56 2.90
CA VAL A 274 -4.97 -11.06 2.24
C VAL A 274 -3.76 -11.88 2.69
N SER A 275 -3.62 -12.05 4.01
CA SER A 275 -2.44 -12.69 4.60
C SER A 275 -2.23 -14.14 4.16
N LYS A 276 -3.29 -14.87 3.79
CA LYS A 276 -3.21 -16.29 3.42
C LYS A 276 -2.19 -16.56 2.31
N ASN A 277 -2.04 -15.65 1.36
CA ASN A 277 -1.17 -15.87 0.19
C ASN A 277 0.19 -15.19 0.31
N LEU A 278 0.30 -14.10 1.08
CA LEU A 278 1.49 -13.26 1.17
C LEU A 278 2.35 -13.55 2.41
N LEU A 279 1.74 -14.03 3.50
CA LEU A 279 2.41 -14.24 4.79
C LEU A 279 2.60 -15.72 5.14
N PRO A 280 3.62 -16.09 5.96
CA PRO A 280 4.60 -15.20 6.57
C PRO A 280 5.76 -14.84 5.63
N ASN A 281 6.23 -13.61 5.76
CA ASN A 281 7.26 -12.92 4.98
C ASN A 281 8.33 -12.25 5.89
N ASP A 282 8.14 -12.29 7.22
CA ASP A 282 9.02 -11.68 8.20
C ASP A 282 10.43 -12.30 8.22
N GLY A 283 11.42 -11.59 8.76
CA GLY A 283 12.81 -12.05 8.80
C GLY A 283 13.02 -13.44 9.42
N VAL A 284 12.24 -13.83 10.43
CA VAL A 284 12.32 -15.16 11.06
C VAL A 284 11.77 -16.23 10.13
N ALA A 285 10.66 -15.98 9.45
CA ALA A 285 10.12 -16.89 8.44
C ALA A 285 11.07 -17.07 7.25
N MET A 286 11.69 -15.97 6.80
CA MET A 286 12.58 -15.98 5.63
C MET A 286 13.92 -16.64 5.92
N PHE A 287 14.55 -16.34 7.05
CA PHE A 287 15.94 -16.73 7.31
C PHE A 287 16.14 -17.60 8.56
N GLY A 288 15.10 -17.77 9.37
CA GLY A 288 15.16 -18.49 10.64
C GLY A 288 15.71 -17.64 11.78
N LYS A 289 15.25 -17.93 13.00
CA LYS A 289 15.55 -17.15 14.21
C LYS A 289 17.04 -16.97 14.50
N LYS A 290 17.89 -17.92 14.08
CA LYS A 290 19.35 -17.82 14.28
C LYS A 290 20.00 -16.78 13.37
N ALA A 291 19.51 -16.65 12.14
CA ALA A 291 20.04 -15.70 11.17
C ALA A 291 19.34 -14.32 11.28
N ALA A 292 18.07 -14.28 11.67
CA ALA A 292 17.32 -13.04 11.87
C ALA A 292 17.40 -12.56 13.32
N GLN A 293 18.49 -11.87 13.68
CA GLN A 293 18.72 -11.36 15.04
C GLN A 293 18.37 -9.88 15.19
N PHE A 294 18.61 -9.10 14.15
CA PHE A 294 18.23 -7.69 14.06
C PHE A 294 17.60 -7.40 12.71
N ARG A 295 16.86 -6.29 12.63
CA ARG A 295 16.32 -5.76 11.38
C ARG A 295 16.61 -4.28 11.28
N VAL A 296 16.86 -3.81 10.06
CA VAL A 296 16.71 -2.39 9.70
C VAL A 296 15.44 -2.29 8.88
N ARG A 297 14.35 -1.81 9.46
CA ARG A 297 13.12 -1.52 8.73
C ARG A 297 13.22 -0.13 8.11
N MET A 298 12.92 -0.02 6.83
CA MET A 298 12.87 1.27 6.13
C MET A 298 11.43 1.72 5.93
N LEU A 299 11.18 3.02 5.95
CA LEU A 299 9.91 3.64 5.58
C LEU A 299 10.07 4.34 4.24
N THR A 300 9.25 3.96 3.26
CA THR A 300 9.38 4.45 1.89
C THR A 300 8.30 5.47 1.54
N VAL A 301 8.66 6.38 0.63
CA VAL A 301 7.78 7.34 -0.05
C VAL A 301 7.82 7.07 -1.53
N GLY A 302 6.68 7.26 -2.20
CA GLY A 302 6.52 7.14 -3.64
C GLY A 302 5.79 5.87 -4.03
N GLY A 303 5.41 4.98 -3.11
CA GLY A 303 4.85 3.66 -3.41
C GLY A 303 5.81 2.53 -3.08
N ALA A 304 5.40 1.29 -3.37
CA ALA A 304 6.22 0.10 -3.14
C ALA A 304 7.53 0.23 -3.92
N LEU A 305 8.67 -0.16 -3.31
CA LEU A 305 9.95 -0.12 -4.03
C LEU A 305 10.05 -1.31 -4.96
N SER A 306 10.07 -1.04 -6.27
CA SER A 306 10.21 -2.04 -7.31
C SER A 306 11.42 -1.76 -8.20
N PRO A 307 12.15 -2.80 -8.63
CA PRO A 307 13.17 -2.74 -9.69
C PRO A 307 12.77 -2.02 -10.98
N ASN A 308 11.48 -2.05 -11.35
CA ASN A 308 10.99 -1.43 -12.59
C ASN A 308 9.54 -0.94 -12.54
N GLY A 309 8.90 -0.94 -11.37
CA GLY A 309 7.51 -0.55 -11.16
C GLY A 309 6.47 -1.64 -11.45
N VAL A 310 6.93 -2.87 -11.68
CA VAL A 310 6.08 -4.07 -11.86
C VAL A 310 6.64 -5.27 -11.11
N ARG A 311 7.92 -5.59 -11.28
CA ARG A 311 8.56 -6.74 -10.62
C ARG A 311 8.70 -6.44 -9.12
N GLY A 312 8.28 -7.36 -8.24
CA GLY A 312 8.58 -7.25 -6.81
C GLY A 312 10.06 -7.37 -6.50
N LEU A 313 10.50 -6.83 -5.36
CA LEU A 313 11.86 -7.05 -4.87
C LEU A 313 12.06 -8.51 -4.46
N TYR A 314 13.27 -9.04 -4.64
CA TYR A 314 13.60 -10.36 -4.15
C TYR A 314 14.30 -10.29 -2.79
N PRO A 315 14.14 -11.31 -1.93
CA PRO A 315 14.94 -11.45 -0.70
C PRO A 315 16.47 -11.40 -0.91
N THR A 316 16.93 -11.67 -2.14
CA THR A 316 18.34 -11.65 -2.54
C THR A 316 18.79 -10.33 -3.21
N ASP A 317 17.89 -9.36 -3.38
CA ASP A 317 18.16 -8.13 -4.15
C ASP A 317 18.95 -7.06 -3.38
N TYR A 318 19.33 -7.30 -2.12
CA TYR A 318 20.03 -6.33 -1.26
C TYR A 318 21.18 -5.60 -1.99
N ARG A 319 22.11 -6.35 -2.59
CA ARG A 319 23.30 -5.80 -3.26
C ARG A 319 22.96 -4.90 -4.45
N ASN A 320 21.81 -5.11 -5.08
CA ASN A 320 21.44 -4.38 -6.29
C ASN A 320 20.95 -2.96 -5.95
N TYR A 321 20.34 -2.75 -4.77
CA TYR A 321 19.61 -1.50 -4.49
C TYR A 321 19.98 -0.81 -3.17
N PHE A 322 20.50 -1.55 -2.19
CA PHE A 322 20.68 -1.06 -0.82
C PHE A 322 22.12 -1.19 -0.34
N ARG A 323 22.52 -0.28 0.56
CA ARG A 323 23.78 -0.39 1.29
C ARG A 323 23.65 0.15 2.70
N LEU A 324 23.84 -0.70 3.69
CA LEU A 324 24.03 -0.28 5.07
C LEU A 324 25.46 0.20 5.27
N VAL A 325 25.62 1.23 6.11
CA VAL A 325 26.93 1.76 6.49
C VAL A 325 27.01 1.81 8.01
N ALA A 326 28.06 1.18 8.53
CA ALA A 326 28.42 1.28 9.94
C ALA A 326 29.39 2.43 10.18
N ARG A 327 29.39 2.98 11.39
CA ARG A 327 30.39 3.94 11.86
C ARG A 327 31.15 3.34 13.04
N ASP A 328 32.44 3.09 12.85
CA ASP A 328 33.27 2.51 13.91
C ASP A 328 33.60 3.53 15.03
N SER A 329 34.26 3.06 16.09
CA SER A 329 34.63 3.89 17.26
C SER A 329 35.54 5.08 16.91
N LYS A 330 36.23 5.06 15.77
CA LYS A 330 37.09 6.14 15.26
C LYS A 330 36.36 7.05 14.28
N GLY A 331 35.07 6.81 14.03
CA GLY A 331 34.24 7.58 13.10
C GLY A 331 34.38 7.15 11.64
N ARG A 332 35.14 6.10 11.33
CA ARG A 332 35.30 5.61 9.96
C ARG A 332 34.03 4.88 9.52
N LEU A 333 33.62 5.16 8.29
CA LEU A 333 32.48 4.52 7.65
C LEU A 333 32.89 3.17 7.05
N ILE A 334 32.11 2.14 7.35
CA ILE A 334 32.31 0.77 6.87
C ILE A 334 31.07 0.38 6.07
N PRO A 335 31.13 0.37 4.72
CA PRO A 335 30.01 -0.06 3.89
C PRO A 335 29.84 -1.58 3.93
N LEU A 336 28.62 -2.03 4.21
CA LEU A 336 28.22 -3.44 4.17
C LEU A 336 27.59 -3.71 2.79
N VAL A 337 28.42 -3.98 1.80
CA VAL A 337 28.02 -4.01 0.38
C VAL A 337 27.25 -5.28 -0.01
N GLU A 338 27.78 -6.44 0.38
CA GLU A 338 27.27 -7.77 0.03
C GLU A 338 26.45 -8.39 1.16
N ALA A 339 25.34 -9.05 0.78
CA ALA A 339 24.65 -9.99 1.65
C ALA A 339 25.42 -11.31 1.77
N GLY A 340 25.25 -12.04 2.87
CA GLY A 340 25.97 -13.27 3.19
C GLY A 340 27.43 -13.08 3.63
N ARG A 341 27.99 -11.87 3.49
CA ARG A 341 29.35 -11.54 3.92
C ARG A 341 29.38 -11.06 5.38
N THR A 342 30.32 -11.59 6.15
CA THR A 342 30.61 -11.10 7.51
C THR A 342 31.56 -9.91 7.48
N TYR A 343 31.21 -8.86 8.22
CA TYR A 343 31.98 -7.63 8.41
C TYR A 343 32.43 -7.53 9.86
N SER A 344 33.62 -6.96 10.09
CA SER A 344 34.13 -6.65 11.43
C SER A 344 34.06 -5.16 11.68
N ILE A 345 33.37 -4.76 12.75
CA ILE A 345 33.24 -3.38 13.22
C ILE A 345 33.75 -3.35 14.66
N ASP A 346 34.85 -2.65 14.92
CA ASP A 346 35.51 -2.64 16.23
C ASP A 346 35.74 -4.07 16.79
N GLY A 347 36.17 -5.02 15.95
CA GLY A 347 36.40 -6.41 16.33
C GLY A 347 35.13 -7.27 16.48
N ASN A 348 33.94 -6.69 16.32
CA ASN A 348 32.67 -7.39 16.42
C ASN A 348 32.10 -7.75 15.04
N SER A 349 31.58 -8.96 14.89
CA SER A 349 31.05 -9.46 13.62
C SER A 349 29.60 -9.05 13.38
N ILE A 350 29.25 -8.69 12.16
CA ILE A 350 27.88 -8.50 11.67
C ILE A 350 27.78 -8.97 10.21
N THR A 351 26.62 -9.51 9.82
CA THR A 351 26.34 -10.00 8.47
C THR A 351 24.99 -9.48 8.03
N VAL A 352 24.91 -8.92 6.82
CA VAL A 352 23.63 -8.69 6.13
C VAL A 352 23.16 -10.02 5.57
N VAL A 353 21.95 -10.44 5.91
CA VAL A 353 21.41 -11.75 5.53
C VAL A 353 20.63 -11.65 4.23
N GLY A 354 19.78 -10.65 4.09
CA GLY A 354 18.91 -10.45 2.93
C GLY A 354 17.77 -9.49 3.24
N LEU A 355 16.79 -9.43 2.34
CA LEU A 355 15.56 -8.65 2.50
C LEU A 355 14.40 -9.54 2.99
N ALA A 356 13.52 -8.98 3.81
CA ALA A 356 12.26 -9.54 4.29
C ALA A 356 11.16 -8.46 4.25
N ASP A 357 9.93 -8.78 4.66
CA ASP A 357 8.71 -7.96 4.41
C ASP A 357 8.56 -7.66 2.92
N LEU A 358 8.38 -8.76 2.18
CA LEU A 358 8.17 -8.73 0.75
C LEU A 358 7.11 -9.78 0.42
N GLY A 359 7.43 -11.05 0.59
CA GLY A 359 6.49 -12.14 0.32
C GLY A 359 7.05 -13.45 0.82
N LYS A 360 6.25 -14.51 0.69
CA LYS A 360 6.63 -15.83 1.22
C LYS A 360 7.99 -16.31 0.73
N LYS A 361 8.70 -17.00 1.62
CA LYS A 361 9.92 -17.71 1.26
C LYS A 361 9.67 -18.72 0.13
N GLN A 362 10.52 -18.67 -0.89
CA GLN A 362 10.54 -19.64 -1.98
C GLN A 362 11.92 -20.29 -2.11
N LYS A 363 12.01 -21.41 -2.82
CA LYS A 363 13.29 -22.07 -3.12
C LYS A 363 14.14 -21.24 -4.07
N THR A 364 13.47 -20.59 -5.02
CA THR A 364 14.03 -19.68 -6.02
C THR A 364 13.07 -18.52 -6.19
N TYR A 365 13.58 -17.34 -6.48
CA TYR A 365 12.79 -16.16 -6.78
C TYR A 365 12.89 -15.89 -8.28
N ASP A 366 11.75 -15.85 -8.97
CA ASP A 366 11.64 -15.73 -10.41
C ASP A 366 10.69 -14.59 -10.80
N GLU A 367 10.46 -14.35 -12.09
CA GLU A 367 9.66 -13.19 -12.54
C GLU A 367 8.20 -13.22 -12.07
N CYS A 368 7.72 -14.33 -11.54
CA CYS A 368 6.39 -14.50 -10.97
C CYS A 368 6.38 -14.51 -9.43
N TYR A 369 7.52 -14.22 -8.79
CA TYR A 369 7.55 -13.97 -7.35
C TYR A 369 6.62 -12.80 -7.01
N GLN A 370 5.68 -13.06 -6.10
CA GLN A 370 4.73 -12.07 -5.63
C GLN A 370 5.18 -11.55 -4.26
N GLU A 371 5.46 -10.25 -4.21
CA GLU A 371 5.50 -9.50 -2.96
C GLU A 371 4.11 -8.94 -2.59
N ASP A 372 3.97 -8.41 -1.39
CA ASP A 372 2.80 -7.73 -0.83
C ASP A 372 2.72 -6.25 -1.21
N SER A 373 3.78 -5.71 -1.81
CA SER A 373 3.88 -4.33 -2.31
C SER A 373 3.69 -3.28 -1.21
N GLU A 374 4.11 -3.57 0.01
CA GLU A 374 4.04 -2.60 1.10
C GLU A 374 5.19 -1.57 1.08
N ASN A 375 5.09 -0.58 1.97
CA ASN A 375 5.99 0.58 2.02
C ASN A 375 6.99 0.51 3.18
N GLN A 376 7.11 -0.65 3.82
CA GLN A 376 8.21 -0.92 4.74
C GLN A 376 8.87 -2.24 4.38
N ILE A 377 10.19 -2.23 4.36
CA ILE A 377 11.00 -3.39 3.94
C ILE A 377 12.07 -3.60 4.99
N ASP A 378 12.32 -4.86 5.31
CA ASP A 378 13.29 -5.25 6.33
C ASP A 378 14.61 -5.69 5.72
N ILE A 379 15.72 -5.05 6.11
CA ILE A 379 17.07 -5.61 5.90
C ILE A 379 17.44 -6.42 7.13
N ILE A 380 17.62 -7.73 6.96
CA ILE A 380 17.87 -8.66 8.07
C ILE A 380 19.36 -8.79 8.36
N LEU A 381 19.70 -8.78 9.65
CA LEU A 381 21.07 -8.83 10.15
C LEU A 381 21.27 -9.96 11.16
N SER A 382 22.46 -10.56 11.12
CA SER A 382 22.97 -11.53 12.10
C SER A 382 24.31 -11.07 12.67
N GLY A 383 24.58 -11.34 13.94
CA GLY A 383 25.88 -11.09 14.58
C GLY A 383 25.79 -10.43 15.95
N SER A 384 26.78 -9.58 16.25
CA SER A 384 26.92 -8.90 17.54
C SER A 384 25.98 -7.71 17.67
N ALA A 385 25.32 -7.59 18.83
CA ALA A 385 24.53 -6.41 19.17
C ALA A 385 25.39 -5.13 19.22
N VAL A 386 26.67 -5.25 19.61
CA VAL A 386 27.62 -4.12 19.62
C VAL A 386 27.89 -3.64 18.20
N ALA A 387 28.08 -4.56 17.25
CA ALA A 387 28.25 -4.22 15.84
C ALA A 387 26.95 -3.65 15.23
N ALA A 388 25.79 -4.23 15.56
CA ALA A 388 24.49 -3.73 15.12
C ALA A 388 24.26 -2.28 15.58
N GLN A 389 24.66 -1.92 16.80
CA GLN A 389 24.57 -0.55 17.33
C GLN A 389 25.38 0.48 16.52
N ARG A 390 26.37 0.03 15.74
CA ARG A 390 27.20 0.89 14.88
C ARG A 390 26.60 1.12 13.50
N ILE A 391 25.56 0.38 13.10
CA ILE A 391 24.85 0.61 11.84
C ILE A 391 24.13 1.96 11.93
N ALA A 392 24.48 2.90 11.06
CA ALA A 392 24.10 4.30 11.22
C ALA A 392 23.39 4.89 10.01
N ILE A 393 23.62 4.35 8.81
CA ILE A 393 23.08 4.91 7.56
C ILE A 393 22.56 3.77 6.68
N LEU A 394 21.39 3.98 6.08
CA LEU A 394 20.90 3.22 4.94
C LEU A 394 21.06 4.09 3.69
N GLU A 395 21.74 3.58 2.67
CA GLU A 395 21.91 4.25 1.39
C GLU A 395 21.11 3.54 0.29
N ILE A 396 20.51 4.34 -0.58
CA ILE A 396 20.05 3.96 -1.91
C ILE A 396 21.06 4.55 -2.90
N PRO A 397 22.03 3.78 -3.40
CA PRO A 397 23.06 4.32 -4.29
C PRO A 397 22.52 4.70 -5.68
N ALA A 398 21.40 4.07 -6.08
CA ALA A 398 20.60 4.25 -7.30
C ALA A 398 21.31 4.00 -8.64
N ASP A 399 22.51 4.51 -8.87
CA ASP A 399 23.22 4.29 -10.13
C ASP A 399 24.74 4.32 -9.92
N GLY A 400 25.46 3.51 -10.70
CA GLY A 400 26.91 3.31 -10.61
C GLY A 400 27.33 2.26 -9.56
N GLY A 401 28.57 1.76 -9.67
CA GLY A 401 29.12 0.76 -8.74
C GLY A 401 28.40 -0.60 -8.75
N GLY A 402 27.65 -0.89 -9.82
CA GLY A 402 26.79 -2.07 -9.94
C GLY A 402 25.49 -1.98 -9.14
N TYR A 403 25.07 -0.78 -8.72
CA TYR A 403 23.74 -0.54 -8.18
C TYR A 403 22.76 -0.13 -9.28
N LEU A 404 21.49 -0.42 -9.05
CA LEU A 404 20.39 -0.11 -9.94
C LEU A 404 19.38 0.81 -9.24
N PRO A 405 18.62 1.62 -9.99
CA PRO A 405 17.58 2.45 -9.41
C PRO A 405 16.36 1.60 -9.10
N LEU A 406 15.53 2.14 -8.22
CA LEU A 406 14.20 1.63 -7.95
C LEU A 406 13.17 2.54 -8.62
N TYR A 407 11.95 2.04 -8.71
CA TYR A 407 10.76 2.71 -9.19
C TYR A 407 9.66 2.37 -8.21
N ASN A 408 8.58 3.12 -8.30
CA ASN A 408 7.31 2.76 -7.71
C ASN A 408 6.40 2.15 -8.76
N ASP A 409 5.22 1.69 -8.34
CA ASP A 409 4.14 1.35 -9.25
C ASP A 409 3.91 2.50 -10.26
N GLY A 410 3.54 2.15 -11.48
CA GLY A 410 3.52 3.10 -12.61
C GLY A 410 4.89 3.32 -13.26
N GLY A 411 5.93 2.60 -12.83
CA GLY A 411 7.21 2.52 -13.52
C GLY A 411 7.14 1.78 -14.87
N PRO A 412 8.25 1.73 -15.63
CA PRO A 412 8.25 1.28 -17.03
C PRO A 412 8.04 -0.22 -17.26
N GLY A 413 8.14 -1.06 -16.22
CA GLY A 413 8.20 -2.51 -16.38
C GLY A 413 9.42 -2.96 -17.18
N ASN A 414 9.39 -4.18 -17.73
CA ASN A 414 10.48 -4.71 -18.57
C ASN A 414 10.31 -4.42 -20.07
N SER A 415 9.16 -3.86 -20.47
CA SER A 415 8.79 -3.62 -21.86
C SER A 415 7.96 -2.33 -21.97
N PRO A 416 8.57 -1.15 -21.74
CA PRO A 416 7.86 0.12 -21.76
C PRO A 416 7.19 0.39 -23.12
N THR A 417 5.98 0.95 -23.09
CA THR A 417 5.26 1.33 -24.30
C THR A 417 5.81 2.67 -24.84
N PRO A 418 6.17 2.75 -26.13
CA PRO A 418 6.64 4.01 -26.72
C PRO A 418 5.63 5.15 -26.54
N GLY A 419 6.11 6.32 -26.12
CA GLY A 419 5.28 7.52 -25.92
C GLY A 419 4.56 7.60 -24.58
N VAL A 420 4.59 6.55 -23.75
CA VAL A 420 4.07 6.60 -22.38
C VAL A 420 5.13 7.17 -21.44
N VAL A 421 4.72 8.13 -20.61
CA VAL A 421 5.57 8.68 -19.54
C VAL A 421 5.33 7.84 -18.29
N TYR A 422 6.38 7.18 -17.81
CA TYR A 422 6.36 6.38 -16.58
C TYR A 422 6.91 7.17 -15.40
N THR A 423 6.69 6.67 -14.20
CA THR A 423 7.28 7.27 -13.00
C THR A 423 8.81 7.20 -13.01
N ALA A 424 9.40 8.18 -12.34
CA ALA A 424 10.84 8.41 -12.27
C ALA A 424 11.59 7.33 -11.48
N LYS A 425 12.89 7.23 -11.76
CA LYS A 425 13.85 6.45 -10.99
C LYS A 425 14.04 7.04 -9.59
N SER A 426 14.32 6.20 -8.60
CA SER A 426 14.73 6.61 -7.26
C SER A 426 16.08 7.32 -7.31
N PRO A 427 16.25 8.45 -6.61
CA PRO A 427 17.52 9.16 -6.60
C PRO A 427 18.56 8.45 -5.75
N ARG A 428 19.83 8.84 -5.94
CA ARG A 428 20.85 8.55 -4.94
C ARG A 428 20.56 9.35 -3.67
N HIS A 429 20.42 8.67 -2.55
CA HIS A 429 20.20 9.31 -1.25
C HIS A 429 20.55 8.39 -0.08
N SER A 430 20.51 8.95 1.12
CA SER A 430 20.71 8.21 2.36
C SER A 430 19.70 8.63 3.41
N ALA A 431 19.41 7.70 4.33
CA ALA A 431 18.60 7.92 5.52
C ALA A 431 19.44 7.55 6.75
N ASN A 432 19.40 8.43 7.76
CA ASN A 432 19.96 8.08 9.07
C ASN A 432 19.10 6.99 9.71
N ILE A 433 19.76 6.07 10.40
CA ILE A 433 19.10 4.96 11.08
C ILE A 433 18.81 5.35 12.54
N ILE A 434 17.53 5.33 12.89
CA ILE A 434 17.07 5.45 14.28
C ILE A 434 17.51 4.19 15.03
N ASN A 435 18.19 4.37 16.17
CA ASN A 435 18.62 3.25 16.99
C ASN A 435 17.51 2.81 17.94
N GLY A 436 16.80 1.75 17.56
CA GLY A 436 15.74 1.14 18.35
C GLY A 436 16.13 -0.19 19.02
N LEU A 437 17.41 -0.41 19.33
CA LEU A 437 17.88 -1.66 19.95
C LEU A 437 17.50 -1.78 21.44
N VAL A 438 17.32 -0.65 22.12
CA VAL A 438 16.91 -0.56 23.53
C VAL A 438 15.43 -0.25 23.64
N ASP A 439 15.00 0.87 23.04
CA ASP A 439 13.59 1.21 22.86
C ASP A 439 13.26 1.11 21.37
N PRO A 440 12.48 0.11 20.92
CA PRO A 440 12.14 -0.05 19.52
C PRO A 440 11.20 1.04 19.00
N MET A 441 10.69 1.94 19.86
CA MET A 441 9.71 2.96 19.52
C MET A 441 8.51 2.34 18.80
N ARG A 442 7.83 1.42 19.49
CA ARG A 442 6.67 0.70 18.97
C ARG A 442 5.46 0.94 19.85
N THR A 443 4.27 0.83 19.25
CA THR A 443 3.02 0.97 19.97
C THR A 443 2.01 -0.11 19.60
N THR A 444 1.07 -0.32 20.51
CA THR A 444 0.00 -1.30 20.37
C THR A 444 -1.30 -0.66 20.84
N PHE A 445 -2.36 -0.87 20.06
CA PHE A 445 -3.73 -0.53 20.40
C PHE A 445 -4.61 -1.77 20.19
N ASN A 446 -5.38 -2.10 21.23
CA ASN A 446 -6.41 -3.15 21.24
C ASN A 446 -5.93 -4.57 20.84
N THR A 447 -5.38 -5.31 21.81
CA THR A 447 -4.98 -6.73 21.65
C THR A 447 -6.13 -7.72 21.88
N ALA A 448 -7.24 -7.29 22.48
CA ALA A 448 -8.32 -8.16 22.95
C ALA A 448 -9.09 -8.89 21.84
N ARG A 449 -8.99 -8.43 20.58
CA ARG A 449 -9.59 -9.11 19.42
C ARG A 449 -8.73 -10.24 18.84
N MET A 450 -7.48 -10.41 19.28
CA MET A 450 -6.58 -11.45 18.74
C MET A 450 -6.67 -12.79 19.47
N THR A 451 -7.22 -12.85 20.69
CA THR A 451 -7.32 -14.08 21.50
C THR A 451 -8.50 -14.98 21.11
N GLY A 452 -9.27 -14.63 20.06
CA GLY A 452 -10.47 -15.33 19.63
C GLY A 452 -10.32 -16.28 18.45
N SER A 453 -9.11 -16.48 17.92
CA SER A 453 -8.89 -17.48 16.85
C SER A 453 -7.54 -18.17 16.99
N SER A 454 -7.46 -19.11 17.93
CA SER A 454 -6.54 -20.25 17.88
C SER A 454 -7.15 -21.36 17.05
#